data_AF-A0A9D9GIC0-F1
#
_entry.id   AF-A0A9D9GIC0-F1
#
_cell.length_a   1.000
_cell.length_b   1.000
_cell.length_c   1.000
_cell.angle_alpha   90.00
_cell.angle_beta   90.00
_cell.angle_gamma   90.00
#
_symmetry.space_group_name_H-M   'P 1'
#
loop_
_entity.id
_entity.type
_entity.pdbx_description
1 polymer ?
#
loop_
_entity_poly.entity_id
_entity_poly.type
_entity_poly.pdbx_seq_one_letter_code
_entity_poly.pdbx_strand_id
1 'polypeptide(L)' 'MSDFFKDIKMDRVQKDMQPLICDGENIVCLPGLRIDDRYKIKTSTRMVAEVKILD' A
#
# COMPACT_ATOMS: atom_id res chain seq x y z
N MET A 1 -6.04 -7.81 -4.25
CA MET A 1 -5.57 -7.89 -2.85
C MET A 1 -5.49 -9.32 -2.34
N SER A 2 -6.56 -10.13 -2.44
CA SER A 2 -6.55 -11.51 -1.92
C SER A 2 -5.40 -12.37 -2.47
N ASP A 3 -5.10 -12.28 -3.77
CA ASP A 3 -4.02 -13.09 -4.37
C ASP A 3 -2.63 -12.62 -3.97
N PHE A 4 -2.38 -11.32 -3.90
CA PHE A 4 -1.12 -10.78 -3.38
C PHE A 4 -0.83 -11.26 -1.95
N PHE A 5 -1.83 -11.25 -1.07
CA PHE A 5 -1.66 -11.73 0.28
C PHE A 5 -1.44 -13.24 0.38
N LYS A 6 -1.99 -14.03 -0.56
CA LYS A 6 -1.68 -15.47 -0.65
C LYS A 6 -0.23 -15.67 -1.08
N ASP A 7 0.26 -14.88 -2.04
CA ASP A 7 1.62 -14.99 -2.56
C ASP A 7 2.66 -14.70 -1.47
N ILE A 8 2.44 -13.65 -0.67
CA ILE A 8 3.32 -13.33 0.47
C ILE A 8 3.05 -14.19 1.71
N LYS A 9 2.14 -15.17 1.62
CA LYS A 9 1.74 -16.09 2.70
C LYS A 9 1.35 -15.35 3.99
N MET A 10 0.64 -14.24 3.86
CA MET A 10 0.23 -13.42 5.00
C MET A 10 -0.94 -14.08 5.72
N ASP A 11 -0.77 -14.33 7.02
CA ASP A 11 -1.82 -14.91 7.85
C ASP A 11 -2.93 -13.89 8.16
N ARG A 12 -3.99 -14.35 8.83
CA ARG A 12 -5.16 -13.50 9.13
C ARG A 12 -4.84 -12.40 10.14
N VAL A 13 -4.03 -12.69 11.15
CA VAL A 13 -3.67 -11.73 12.20
C VAL A 13 -2.82 -10.60 11.59
N GLN A 14 -1.87 -10.96 10.74
CA GLN A 14 -1.05 -10.03 9.98
C GLN A 14 -1.90 -9.14 9.07
N LYS A 15 -2.90 -9.71 8.37
CA LYS A 15 -3.82 -8.93 7.53
C LYS A 15 -4.61 -7.89 8.32
N ASP A 16 -5.13 -8.28 9.49
CA ASP A 16 -5.95 -7.39 10.31
C ASP A 16 -5.11 -6.24 10.92
N MET A 17 -3.81 -6.47 11.14
CA MET A 17 -2.89 -5.45 11.66
C MET A 17 -2.18 -4.62 10.57
N GLN A 18 -2.26 -5.02 9.30
CA GLN A 18 -1.55 -4.36 8.21
C GLN A 18 -2.17 -2.98 7.93
N PRO A 19 -1.42 -1.86 8.11
CA PRO A 19 -1.91 -0.55 7.74
C PRO A 19 -2.21 -0.47 6.24
N LEU A 20 -3.23 0.31 5.88
CA LEU A 20 -3.59 0.63 4.51
C LEU A 20 -3.53 2.15 4.34
N ILE A 21 -2.88 2.62 3.27
CA ILE A 21 -3.04 4.01 2.83
C ILE A 21 -4.07 4.01 1.72
N CYS A 22 -5.11 4.83 1.88
CA CYS A 22 -6.25 4.90 0.97
C CYS A 22 -6.48 6.33 0.48
N ASP A 23 -7.00 6.42 -0.74
CA ASP A 23 -7.53 7.62 -1.39
C ASP A 23 -9.02 7.37 -1.65
N GLY A 24 -9.84 7.81 -0.69
CA GLY A 24 -11.24 7.41 -0.60
C GLY A 24 -11.37 5.88 -0.46
N GLU A 25 -12.05 5.25 -1.41
CA GLU A 25 -12.23 3.80 -1.46
C GLU A 25 -11.07 3.05 -2.18
N ASN A 26 -10.13 3.78 -2.77
CA ASN A 26 -9.00 3.19 -3.47
C ASN A 26 -7.83 2.94 -2.51
N ILE A 27 -7.25 1.74 -2.56
CA ILE A 27 -6.02 1.44 -1.83
C ILE A 27 -4.83 1.98 -2.64
N VAL A 28 -4.08 2.89 -2.04
CA VAL A 28 -2.88 3.52 -2.60
C VAL A 28 -1.67 2.60 -2.39
N CYS A 29 -1.45 2.19 -1.14
CA CYS A 29 -0.35 1.29 -0.81
C CYS A 29 -0.60 0.49 0.48
N LEU A 30 0.14 -0.60 0.56
CA LEU A 30 0.42 -1.36 1.76
C LEU A 30 1.81 -0.92 2.25
N PRO A 31 1.91 -0.09 3.31
CA PRO A 31 3.18 0.36 3.84
C PRO A 31 4.12 -0.81 4.13
N GLY A 32 5.37 -0.69 3.66
CA GLY A 32 6.38 -1.75 3.78
C GLY A 32 6.25 -2.94 2.82
N LEU A 33 5.15 -3.04 2.05
CA LEU A 33 4.91 -4.19 1.16
C LEU A 33 4.82 -3.80 -0.31
N ARG A 34 3.87 -2.92 -0.68
CA ARG A 34 3.58 -2.63 -2.08
C ARG A 34 2.83 -1.32 -2.26
N ILE A 35 3.18 -0.58 -3.31
CA ILE A 35 2.36 0.52 -3.85
C ILE A 35 1.57 0.06 -5.08
N ASP A 36 0.33 0.52 -5.22
CA ASP A 36 -0.51 0.32 -6.41
C ASP A 36 0.11 1.06 -7.61
N ASP A 37 0.09 0.44 -8.78
CA ASP A 37 0.75 0.96 -9.98
C ASP A 37 0.19 2.32 -10.45
N ARG A 38 -1.06 2.63 -10.10
CA ARG A 38 -1.70 3.93 -10.38
C ARG A 38 -1.04 5.08 -9.63
N TYR A 39 -0.48 4.81 -8.44
CA TYR A 39 0.08 5.80 -7.53
C TYR A 39 1.62 5.83 -7.53
N LYS A 40 2.28 5.01 -8.36
CA LYS A 40 3.72 5.07 -8.55
C LYS A 40 4.14 6.40 -9.15
N ILE A 41 5.25 6.94 -8.64
CA ILE A 41 5.91 8.12 -9.21
C ILE A 41 6.43 7.76 -10.60
N LYS A 42 6.10 8.59 -11.58
CA LYS A 42 6.53 8.50 -12.98
C LYS A 42 7.31 9.76 -13.34
N THR A 43 7.96 9.75 -14.50
CA THR A 43 8.67 10.93 -15.02
C THR A 43 7.76 12.15 -15.22
N SER A 44 6.46 11.93 -15.41
CA SER A 44 5.45 13.00 -15.54
C SER A 44 4.91 13.51 -14.19
N THR A 45 5.26 12.89 -13.07
CA THR A 45 4.77 13.27 -11.74
C THR A 45 5.36 14.62 -11.33
N ARG A 46 4.49 15.60 -11.04
CA ARG A 46 4.88 16.97 -10.65
C ARG A 46 4.82 17.24 -9.16
N MET A 47 4.00 16.46 -8.45
CA MET A 47 3.80 16.59 -7.00
C MET A 47 3.86 15.21 -6.38
N VAL A 48 4.55 15.14 -5.26
CA VAL A 48 4.75 13.91 -4.49
C VAL A 48 4.27 14.18 -3.06
N ALA A 49 3.46 13.28 -2.55
CA ALA A 49 3.09 13.23 -1.13
C ALA A 49 3.96 12.18 -0.43
N GLU A 50 4.55 12.55 0.70
CA GLU A 50 5.32 11.64 1.54
C GLU A 50 4.51 11.33 2.80
N VAL A 51 4.43 10.05 3.16
CA VAL A 51 3.79 9.57 4.39
C VAL A 51 4.81 8.74 5.14
N LYS A 52 4.97 9.02 6.43
CA LYS A 52 5.79 8.24 7.36
C LYS A 52 4.91 7.65 8.45
N ILE A 53 5.10 6.36 8.72
CA ILE A 53 4.59 5.72 9.91
C ILE A 53 5.69 5.84 10.96
N LEU A 54 5.35 6.40 12.11
CA LEU A 54 6.26 6.58 13.25
C LEU A 54 5.92 5.53 14.30
N ASP A 55 6.97 4.98 14.92
CA ASP A 55 6.86 4.05 16.05
C ASP A 55 6.56 4.79 17.37
#